data_AF-A0A3N5NC21-F1
#
_entry.id   AF-A0A3N5NC21-F1
#
_cell.length_a   1.000
_cell.length_b   1.000
_cell.length_c   1.000
_cell.angle_alpha   90.00
_cell.angle_beta   90.00
_cell.angle_gamma   90.00
#
_symmetry.space_group_name_H-M   'P 1'
#
loop_
_entity.id
_entity.type
_entity.pdbx_description
1 polymer ?
#
loop_
_entity_poly.entity_id
_entity_poly.type
_entity_poly.pdbx_seq_one_letter_code
_entity_poly.pdbx_strand_id
1 'polypeptide(L)'
;MNITLNSEVTAEGSRETYHKTSSQSAAVTLDTVVPEAARELAEKTVAEAREAYERSKDALEAALETVDRSYDALGQGAAALNRKIIEIAQRNISSGFDLAKSLATAKTLAEIMELRATYWRKQFTVLADQAEEVRVLYAKVAEETTRPIKEHVMNAFDDLRKAP
;
A
#
# COMPACT_ATOMS: atom_id res chain seq x y z
N MET A 1 -63.87 -17.94 -2.75
CA MET A 1 -62.71 -17.04 -2.55
C MET A 1 -61.44 -17.80 -2.93
N ASN A 2 -60.48 -17.09 -3.54
CA ASN A 2 -59.12 -17.47 -3.97
C ASN A 2 -58.96 -18.14 -5.35
N ILE A 3 -58.73 -17.34 -6.40
CA ILE A 3 -57.47 -16.72 -6.89
C ILE A 3 -56.69 -17.73 -7.73
N THR A 4 -57.01 -17.75 -9.02
CA THR A 4 -56.16 -18.33 -10.07
C THR A 4 -54.94 -17.41 -10.20
N LEU A 5 -53.79 -17.87 -9.74
CA LEU A 5 -52.52 -17.18 -9.93
C LEU A 5 -52.16 -17.24 -11.42
N ASN A 6 -52.37 -16.13 -12.12
CA ASN A 6 -51.85 -15.90 -13.47
C ASN A 6 -50.31 -15.91 -13.43
N SER A 7 -49.71 -17.06 -13.71
CA SER A 7 -48.26 -17.24 -13.81
C SER A 7 -47.65 -16.70 -15.11
N GLU A 8 -48.47 -16.25 -16.06
CA GLU A 8 -48.00 -15.71 -17.34
C GLU A 8 -47.62 -14.21 -17.25
N VAL A 9 -48.33 -13.42 -16.44
CA VAL A 9 -48.05 -11.97 -16.27
C VAL A 9 -46.73 -11.73 -15.50
N THR A 10 -46.25 -12.70 -14.73
CA THR A 10 -45.00 -12.57 -13.95
C THR A 10 -43.76 -12.98 -14.73
N ALA A 11 -43.88 -13.81 -15.78
CA ALA A 11 -42.74 -14.28 -16.56
C ALA A 11 -42.30 -13.29 -17.65
N GLU A 12 -43.24 -12.57 -18.27
CA GLU A 12 -42.93 -11.56 -19.30
C GLU A 12 -42.36 -10.28 -18.71
N GLY A 13 -42.96 -9.75 -17.63
CA GLY A 13 -42.43 -8.59 -16.93
C GLY A 13 -41.03 -8.85 -16.38
N SER A 14 -40.77 -10.06 -15.87
CA SER A 14 -39.44 -10.45 -15.42
C SER A 14 -38.45 -10.51 -16.60
N ARG A 15 -38.80 -11.14 -17.72
CA ARG A 15 -37.93 -11.23 -18.92
C ARG A 15 -37.61 -9.87 -19.52
N GLU A 16 -38.56 -8.95 -19.56
CA GLU A 16 -38.35 -7.59 -20.05
C GLU A 16 -37.45 -6.79 -19.09
N THR A 17 -37.60 -6.99 -17.78
CA THR A 17 -36.73 -6.37 -16.77
C THR A 17 -35.31 -6.92 -16.83
N TYR A 18 -35.13 -8.25 -16.99
CA TYR A 18 -33.82 -8.87 -17.19
C TYR A 18 -33.14 -8.41 -18.48
N HIS A 19 -33.88 -8.29 -19.59
CA HIS A 19 -33.32 -7.75 -20.82
C HIS A 19 -32.97 -6.28 -20.68
N LYS A 20 -33.84 -5.45 -20.09
CA LYS A 20 -33.58 -4.03 -19.89
C LYS A 20 -32.37 -3.78 -18.99
N THR A 21 -32.24 -4.51 -17.88
CA THR A 21 -31.07 -4.44 -17.00
C THR A 21 -29.81 -4.99 -17.67
N SER A 22 -29.91 -6.09 -18.44
CA SER A 22 -28.77 -6.62 -19.20
C SER A 22 -28.29 -5.67 -20.30
N SER A 23 -29.22 -5.00 -21.00
CA SER A 23 -28.94 -3.99 -22.03
C SER A 23 -28.41 -2.68 -21.44
N GLN A 24 -28.87 -2.32 -20.24
CA GLN A 24 -28.39 -1.16 -19.49
C GLN A 24 -27.00 -1.43 -18.86
N SER A 25 -26.68 -2.68 -18.53
CA SER A 25 -25.32 -3.13 -18.20
C SER A 25 -24.43 -3.36 -19.43
N ALA A 26 -25.02 -3.63 -20.61
CA ALA A 26 -24.30 -3.80 -21.87
C ALA A 26 -23.80 -2.47 -22.46
N ALA A 27 -24.20 -1.33 -21.89
CA ALA A 27 -23.72 -0.01 -22.31
C ALA A 27 -22.29 0.30 -21.81
N VAL A 28 -21.75 -0.49 -20.88
CA VAL A 28 -20.35 -0.37 -20.43
C VAL A 28 -19.62 -1.65 -20.79
N THR A 29 -19.09 -1.71 -22.00
CA THR A 29 -18.22 -2.80 -22.45
C THR A 29 -16.79 -2.53 -22.01
N LEU A 30 -15.94 -3.57 -21.96
CA LEU A 30 -14.50 -3.44 -21.69
C LEU A 30 -13.81 -2.44 -22.64
N ASP A 31 -14.32 -2.31 -23.87
CA ASP A 31 -13.82 -1.39 -24.90
C ASP A 31 -14.29 0.08 -24.73
N THR A 32 -15.06 0.39 -23.67
CA THR A 32 -15.53 1.76 -23.42
C THR A 32 -14.34 2.72 -23.32
N VAL A 33 -14.31 3.73 -24.19
CA VAL A 33 -13.24 4.71 -24.30
C VAL A 33 -13.35 5.77 -23.22
N VAL A 34 -12.23 6.10 -22.59
CA VAL A 34 -12.12 7.20 -21.63
C VAL A 34 -11.91 8.52 -22.39
N PRO A 35 -12.77 9.54 -22.18
CA PRO A 35 -12.66 10.83 -22.87
C PRO A 35 -11.29 11.49 -22.64
N GLU A 36 -10.74 12.10 -23.68
CA GLU A 36 -9.42 12.77 -23.62
C GLU A 36 -9.36 13.88 -22.57
N ALA A 37 -10.36 14.78 -22.52
CA ALA A 37 -10.42 15.83 -21.51
C ALA A 37 -10.44 15.28 -20.07
N ALA A 38 -11.03 14.10 -19.85
CA ALA A 38 -11.02 13.45 -18.54
C ALA A 38 -9.62 12.92 -18.19
N ARG A 39 -8.90 12.38 -19.17
CA ARG A 39 -7.51 11.92 -19.03
C ARG A 39 -6.57 13.08 -18.73
N GLU A 40 -6.65 14.18 -19.50
CA GLU A 40 -5.84 15.38 -19.27
C GLU A 40 -6.04 15.97 -17.87
N LEU A 41 -7.30 16.09 -17.44
CA LEU A 41 -7.61 16.56 -16.08
C LEU A 41 -7.01 15.62 -15.02
N ALA A 42 -7.18 14.31 -15.18
CA ALA A 42 -6.63 13.32 -14.27
C ALA A 42 -5.09 13.36 -14.23
N GLU A 43 -4.44 13.45 -15.38
CA GLU A 43 -2.97 13.56 -15.49
C GLU A 43 -2.46 14.79 -14.74
N LYS A 44 -3.11 15.95 -14.95
CA LYS A 44 -2.77 17.18 -14.24
C LYS A 44 -2.96 17.03 -12.74
N THR A 45 -4.10 16.54 -12.28
CA THR A 45 -4.38 16.37 -10.84
C THR A 45 -3.41 15.39 -10.18
N VAL A 46 -3.07 14.27 -10.84
CA VAL A 46 -2.08 13.32 -10.33
C VAL A 46 -0.70 13.95 -10.25
N ALA A 47 -0.30 14.73 -11.25
CA ALA A 47 0.98 15.43 -11.27
C ALA A 47 1.08 16.46 -10.13
N GLU A 48 0.08 17.32 -9.97
CA GLU A 48 0.01 18.33 -8.90
C GLU A 48 0.03 17.68 -7.50
N ALA A 49 -0.75 16.63 -7.31
CA ALA A 49 -0.78 15.90 -6.04
C ALA A 49 0.56 15.22 -5.73
N ARG A 50 1.23 14.64 -6.75
CA ARG A 50 2.56 14.04 -6.58
C ARG A 50 3.60 15.10 -6.22
N GLU A 51 3.60 16.24 -6.90
CA GLU A 51 4.53 17.33 -6.62
C GLU A 51 4.37 17.85 -5.18
N ALA A 52 3.12 18.07 -4.74
CA ALA A 52 2.84 18.48 -3.37
C ALA A 52 3.33 17.43 -2.35
N TYR A 53 3.12 16.14 -2.65
CA TYR A 53 3.61 15.06 -1.80
C TYR A 53 5.13 15.04 -1.71
N GLU A 54 5.86 15.09 -2.83
CA GLU A 54 7.33 15.07 -2.81
C GLU A 54 7.90 16.25 -2.01
N ARG A 55 7.35 17.47 -2.18
CA ARG A 55 7.74 18.63 -1.36
C ARG A 55 7.53 18.39 0.14
N SER A 56 6.43 17.73 0.51
CA SER A 56 6.13 17.40 1.91
C SER A 56 7.06 16.31 2.46
N LYS A 57 7.40 15.33 1.63
CA LYS A 57 8.29 14.22 1.95
C LYS A 57 9.70 14.71 2.24
N ASP A 58 10.24 15.57 1.37
CA ASP A 58 11.59 16.12 1.53
C ASP A 58 11.72 16.93 2.84
N ALA A 59 10.69 17.70 3.18
CA ALA A 59 10.65 18.46 4.44
C ALA A 59 10.59 17.53 5.67
N LEU A 60 9.81 16.44 5.59
CA LEU A 60 9.73 15.44 6.64
C LEU A 60 11.06 14.71 6.84
N GLU A 61 11.72 14.30 5.76
CA GLU A 61 13.02 13.61 5.81
C GLU A 61 14.10 14.48 6.48
N ALA A 62 14.17 15.77 6.14
CA ALA A 62 15.10 16.70 6.78
C ALA A 62 14.83 16.87 8.29
N ALA A 63 13.55 16.89 8.69
CA ALA A 63 13.17 16.97 10.10
C ALA A 63 13.55 15.69 10.86
N LEU A 64 13.28 14.51 10.28
CA LEU A 64 13.63 13.21 10.87
C LEU A 64 15.14 13.07 11.06
N GLU A 65 15.96 13.47 10.08
CA GLU A 65 17.43 13.41 10.19
C GLU A 65 17.98 14.29 11.33
N THR A 66 17.30 15.41 11.62
CA THR A 66 17.68 16.28 12.75
C THR A 66 17.36 15.64 14.09
N VAL A 67 16.21 14.96 14.19
CA VAL A 67 15.78 14.25 15.40
C VAL A 67 16.63 12.99 15.63
N ASP A 68 16.91 12.20 14.59
CA ASP A 68 17.72 10.97 14.66
C ASP A 68 19.09 11.22 15.30
N ARG A 69 19.73 12.35 15.00
CA ARG A 69 21.04 12.74 15.57
C ARG A 69 21.02 13.01 17.08
N SER A 70 19.85 13.11 17.70
CA SER A 70 19.69 13.44 19.12
C SER A 70 19.51 12.22 20.04
N TYR A 71 19.44 10.99 19.49
CA TYR A 71 19.22 9.77 20.29
C TYR A 71 20.51 9.02 20.63
N ASP A 72 20.59 8.49 21.86
CA ASP A 72 21.62 7.53 22.28
C ASP A 72 21.42 6.14 21.64
N ALA A 73 22.40 5.25 21.76
CA ALA A 73 22.41 3.94 21.10
C ALA A 73 21.13 3.08 21.31
N LEU A 74 20.53 3.12 22.51
CA LEU A 74 19.26 2.42 22.78
C LEU A 74 18.08 3.07 22.05
N GLY A 75 18.07 4.40 21.91
CA GLY A 75 17.07 5.15 21.16
C GLY A 75 17.20 4.98 19.64
N GLN A 76 18.42 4.75 19.14
CA GLN A 76 18.70 4.51 17.72
C GLN A 76 17.99 3.26 17.18
N GLY A 77 17.84 2.19 17.99
CA GLY A 77 17.12 0.98 17.57
C GLY A 77 15.63 1.22 17.32
N ALA A 78 14.95 1.91 18.24
CA ALA A 78 13.55 2.28 18.08
C ALA A 78 13.34 3.33 16.97
N ALA A 79 14.26 4.30 16.85
CA ALA A 79 14.26 5.28 15.77
C ALA A 79 14.41 4.59 14.39
N ALA A 80 15.30 3.62 14.27
CA ALA A 80 15.48 2.84 13.04
C ALA A 80 14.19 2.09 12.63
N LEU A 81 13.48 1.48 13.59
CA LEU A 81 12.20 0.82 13.32
C LEU A 81 11.13 1.80 12.83
N ASN A 82 10.99 2.95 13.50
CA ASN A 82 10.06 4.01 13.08
C ASN A 82 10.41 4.54 11.68
N ARG A 83 11.69 4.77 11.41
CA ARG A 83 12.17 5.19 10.09
C ARG A 83 11.82 4.16 9.01
N LYS A 84 12.01 2.86 9.30
CA LYS A 84 11.63 1.79 8.37
C LYS A 84 10.13 1.81 8.04
N ILE A 85 9.28 2.04 9.04
CA ILE A 85 7.83 2.16 8.81
C ILE A 85 7.50 3.37 7.93
N ILE A 86 8.15 4.52 8.16
CA ILE A 86 7.97 5.72 7.34
C ILE A 86 8.44 5.45 5.90
N GLU A 87 9.60 4.83 5.70
CA GLU A 87 10.10 4.45 4.38
C GLU A 87 9.13 3.50 3.64
N ILE A 88 8.55 2.53 4.34
CA ILE A 88 7.53 1.62 3.77
C ILE A 88 6.29 2.41 3.35
N ALA A 89 5.80 3.32 4.20
CA ALA A 89 4.67 4.17 3.88
C ALA A 89 4.95 5.05 2.64
N GLN A 90 6.16 5.64 2.55
CA GLN A 90 6.58 6.41 1.39
C GLN A 90 6.59 5.56 0.12
N ARG A 91 7.20 4.36 0.15
CA ARG A 91 7.21 3.43 -1.00
C ARG A 91 5.79 3.06 -1.44
N ASN A 92 4.87 2.85 -0.49
CA ASN A 92 3.48 2.54 -0.79
C ASN A 92 2.75 3.72 -1.44
N ILE A 93 2.94 4.94 -0.94
CA ILE A 93 2.38 6.16 -1.53
C ILE A 93 2.92 6.38 -2.95
N SER A 94 4.24 6.28 -3.14
CA SER A 94 4.86 6.39 -4.48
C SER A 94 4.30 5.34 -5.44
N SER A 95 4.13 4.09 -5.00
CA SER A 95 3.51 3.05 -5.83
C SER A 95 2.05 3.37 -6.18
N GLY A 96 1.31 4.00 -5.27
CA GLY A 96 -0.05 4.48 -5.52
C GLY A 96 -0.09 5.58 -6.58
N PHE A 97 0.85 6.52 -6.53
CA PHE A 97 0.99 7.55 -7.57
C PHE A 97 1.36 6.97 -8.94
N ASP A 98 2.21 5.94 -8.98
CA ASP A 98 2.55 5.28 -10.25
C ASP A 98 1.33 4.57 -10.87
N LEU A 99 0.49 3.93 -10.04
CA LEU A 99 -0.80 3.40 -10.49
C LEU A 99 -1.72 4.54 -10.96
N ALA A 100 -1.88 5.61 -10.17
CA ALA A 100 -2.75 6.74 -10.51
C ALA A 100 -2.34 7.39 -11.84
N LYS A 101 -1.03 7.54 -12.08
CA LYS A 101 -0.49 8.04 -13.35
C LYS A 101 -0.85 7.12 -14.51
N SER A 102 -0.70 5.81 -14.32
CA SER A 102 -1.04 4.83 -15.35
C SER A 102 -2.55 4.79 -15.64
N LEU A 103 -3.38 4.95 -14.61
CA LEU A 103 -4.83 5.03 -14.76
C LEU A 103 -5.27 6.33 -15.45
N ALA A 104 -4.59 7.44 -15.18
CA ALA A 104 -4.90 8.73 -15.80
C ALA A 104 -4.69 8.72 -17.32
N THR A 105 -3.70 7.97 -17.81
CA THR A 105 -3.40 7.86 -19.25
C THR A 105 -4.17 6.75 -19.97
N ALA A 106 -4.83 5.85 -19.22
CA ALA A 106 -5.54 4.70 -19.76
C ALA A 106 -6.71 5.11 -20.65
N LYS A 107 -6.77 4.54 -21.86
CA LYS A 107 -7.72 4.89 -22.92
C LYS A 107 -9.02 4.10 -22.83
N THR A 108 -9.01 2.95 -22.17
CA THR A 108 -10.18 2.04 -22.10
C THR A 108 -10.36 1.46 -20.70
N LEU A 109 -11.58 0.97 -20.42
CA LEU A 109 -11.84 0.24 -19.18
C LEU A 109 -11.06 -1.08 -19.07
N ALA A 110 -10.79 -1.74 -20.20
CA ALA A 110 -9.92 -2.92 -20.26
C ALA A 110 -8.50 -2.60 -19.77
N GLU A 111 -7.90 -1.52 -20.26
CA GLU A 111 -6.58 -1.06 -19.81
C GLU A 111 -6.59 -0.75 -18.30
N ILE A 112 -7.64 -0.12 -17.79
CA ILE A 112 -7.79 0.14 -16.35
C ILE A 112 -7.81 -1.16 -15.53
N MET A 113 -8.54 -2.18 -15.98
CA MET A 113 -8.59 -3.47 -15.30
C MET A 113 -7.24 -4.18 -15.30
N GLU A 114 -6.55 -4.17 -16.44
CA GLU A 114 -5.21 -4.76 -16.58
C GLU A 114 -4.20 -4.07 -15.65
N LEU A 115 -4.22 -2.74 -15.59
CA LEU A 115 -3.36 -1.96 -14.71
C LEU A 115 -3.58 -2.30 -13.24
N ARG A 116 -4.85 -2.43 -12.80
CA ARG A 116 -5.18 -2.85 -11.43
C ARG A 116 -4.68 -4.26 -11.12
N ALA A 117 -4.86 -5.20 -12.05
CA ALA A 117 -4.40 -6.57 -11.88
C ALA A 117 -2.86 -6.64 -11.76
N THR A 118 -2.15 -5.89 -12.61
CA THR A 118 -0.69 -5.79 -12.58
C THR A 118 -0.19 -5.12 -11.31
N TYR A 119 -0.86 -4.07 -10.84
CA TYR A 119 -0.55 -3.45 -9.56
C TYR A 119 -0.67 -4.44 -8.41
N TRP A 120 -1.80 -5.15 -8.28
CA TRP A 120 -1.99 -6.09 -7.18
C TRP A 120 -1.00 -7.25 -7.20
N ARG A 121 -0.67 -7.77 -8.39
CA ARG A 121 0.38 -8.79 -8.54
C ARG A 121 1.73 -8.31 -8.00
N LYS A 122 2.11 -7.06 -8.31
CA LYS A 122 3.32 -6.43 -7.78
C LYS A 122 3.22 -6.20 -6.27
N GLN A 123 2.08 -5.73 -5.76
CA GLN A 123 1.90 -5.43 -4.34
C GLN A 123 2.05 -6.67 -3.46
N PHE A 124 1.63 -7.85 -3.90
CA PHE A 124 1.81 -9.08 -3.12
C PHE A 124 3.29 -9.41 -2.88
N THR A 125 4.14 -9.25 -3.89
CA THR A 125 5.60 -9.42 -3.74
C THR A 125 6.18 -8.35 -2.82
N VAL A 126 5.82 -7.08 -3.04
CA VAL A 126 6.31 -5.96 -2.22
C VAL A 126 5.94 -6.14 -0.75
N LEU A 127 4.73 -6.62 -0.43
CA LEU A 127 4.29 -6.82 0.94
C LEU A 127 5.13 -7.90 1.66
N ALA A 128 5.47 -8.99 0.95
CA ALA A 128 6.33 -10.03 1.50
C ALA A 128 7.73 -9.49 1.81
N ASP A 129 8.31 -8.72 0.89
CA ASP A 129 9.62 -8.10 1.06
C ASP A 129 9.63 -7.10 2.23
N GLN A 130 8.58 -6.26 2.34
CA GLN A 130 8.44 -5.30 3.43
C GLN A 130 8.32 -5.98 4.80
N ALA A 131 7.59 -7.10 4.89
CA ALA A 131 7.49 -7.87 6.12
C ALA A 131 8.84 -8.46 6.54
N GLU A 132 9.62 -8.93 5.57
CA GLU A 132 10.99 -9.41 5.81
C GLU A 132 11.91 -8.30 6.31
N GLU A 133 11.90 -7.12 5.69
CA GLU A 133 12.69 -5.96 6.12
C GLU A 133 12.43 -5.61 7.59
N VAL A 134 11.15 -5.57 7.99
CA VAL A 134 10.75 -5.28 9.37
C VAL A 134 11.20 -6.37 10.33
N ARG A 135 11.05 -7.65 9.95
CA ARG A 135 11.48 -8.78 10.78
C ARG A 135 12.98 -8.75 11.06
N VAL A 136 13.79 -8.54 10.01
CA VAL A 136 15.26 -8.45 10.12
C VAL A 136 15.66 -7.32 11.06
N LEU A 137 15.02 -6.15 10.93
CA LEU A 137 15.32 -5.01 11.78
C LEU A 137 14.92 -5.26 13.24
N TYR A 138 13.75 -5.86 13.47
CA TYR A 138 13.31 -6.24 14.82
C TYR A 138 14.28 -7.21 15.50
N ALA A 139 14.72 -8.25 14.78
CA ALA A 139 15.70 -9.22 15.30
C ALA A 139 17.01 -8.53 15.71
N LYS A 140 17.49 -7.59 14.89
CA LYS A 140 18.68 -6.79 15.19
C LYS A 140 18.52 -5.95 16.47
N VAL A 141 17.38 -5.25 16.62
CA VAL A 141 17.10 -4.46 17.83
C VAL A 141 17.05 -5.34 19.09
N ALA A 142 16.45 -6.53 19.00
CA ALA A 142 16.39 -7.48 20.11
C ALA A 142 17.79 -8.01 20.50
N GLU A 143 18.64 -8.31 19.51
CA GLU A 143 20.03 -8.71 19.74
C GLU A 143 20.85 -7.59 20.40
N GLU A 144 20.77 -6.37 19.88
CA GLU A 144 21.48 -5.21 20.43
C GLU A 144 21.05 -4.87 21.87
N THR A 145 19.78 -5.10 22.22
CA THR A 145 19.24 -4.88 23.57
C THR A 145 19.73 -5.93 24.57
N THR A 146 19.89 -7.18 24.14
CA THR A 146 20.28 -8.30 25.02
C THR A 146 21.80 -8.47 25.15
N ARG A 147 22.57 -7.92 24.20
CA ARG A 147 24.03 -8.00 24.16
C ARG A 147 24.73 -7.46 25.42
N PRO A 148 24.40 -6.28 25.98
CA PRO A 148 25.05 -5.77 27.19
C PRO A 148 24.86 -6.69 28.41
N ILE A 149 23.68 -7.31 28.54
CA ILE A 149 23.38 -8.26 29.61
C ILE A 149 24.27 -9.50 29.47
N LYS A 150 24.37 -10.03 28.25
CA LYS A 150 25.24 -11.19 27.96
C LYS A 150 26.71 -10.88 28.24
N GLU A 151 27.19 -9.72 27.83
CA GLU A 151 28.56 -9.25 28.10
C GLU A 151 28.82 -9.12 29.62
N HIS A 152 27.89 -8.54 30.38
CA HIS A 152 28.01 -8.44 31.85
C HIS A 152 28.05 -9.80 32.54
N VAL A 153 27.18 -10.74 32.12
CA VAL A 153 27.17 -12.10 32.67
C VAL A 153 28.48 -12.82 32.38
N MET A 154 28.99 -12.74 31.14
CA MET A 154 30.25 -13.37 30.76
C MET A 154 31.44 -12.79 31.55
N ASN A 155 31.49 -11.46 31.71
CA ASN A 155 32.54 -10.82 32.49
C ASN A 155 32.49 -11.24 33.97
N ALA A 156 31.30 -11.30 34.58
CA ALA A 156 31.13 -11.76 35.97
C ALA A 156 31.57 -13.22 36.17
N PHE A 157 31.32 -14.10 35.20
CA PHE A 157 31.80 -15.48 35.22
C PHE A 157 33.32 -15.58 35.11
N ASP A 158 33.94 -14.77 34.25
CA ASP A 158 35.40 -14.72 34.10
C ASP A 158 36.09 -14.19 35.36
N ASP A 159 35.50 -13.21 36.03
CA ASP A 159 36.01 -12.68 37.30
C ASP A 159 35.94 -13.73 38.42
N LEU A 160 34.84 -14.49 38.51
CA LEU A 160 34.70 -15.61 39.45
C LEU A 160 35.72 -16.72 39.19
N ARG A 161 36.02 -17.01 37.92
CA ARG A 161 37.01 -18.03 37.53
C ARG A 161 38.45 -17.61 37.87
N LYS A 162 38.73 -16.31 37.93
CA LYS A 162 40.06 -15.75 38.25
C LYS A 162 40.26 -15.47 39.74
N ALA A 163 39.22 -15.60 40.56
CA ALA A 163 39.32 -15.45 42.01
C ALA A 163 40.19 -16.59 42.61
N PRO A 164 41.16 -16.27 43.48
CA PRO A 164 42.13 -17.23 44.05
C PRO A 164 41.52 -18.23 45.05
#